data_AF-A0A0L7K497-F1
#
_entry.id   AF-A0A0L7K497-F1
#
_cell.length_a   1.000
_cell.length_b   1.000
_cell.length_c   1.000
_cell.angle_alpha   90.00
_cell.angle_beta   90.00
_cell.angle_gamma   90.00
#
_symmetry.space_group_name_H-M   'P 1'
#
loop_
_entity.id
_entity.type
_entity.pdbx_description
1 polymer ?
#
loop_
_entity_poly.entity_id
_entity_poly.type
_entity_poly.pdbx_seq_one_letter_code
_entity_poly.pdbx_strand_id
1 'polypeptide(L)'
;MINGNLDGDYTRAFDAVLFFRKECVDSDPSYYNNWLKTFKELLTYRCKHDIVGMISEKNANFILKAENNLSKYDTADSHQDSQLYENDTLPNSIELTLKTEDDLFADF
;
A
#
# COMPACT_ATOMS: atom_id res chain seq x y z
N MET A 1 -9.80 26.85 3.94
CA MET A 1 -9.95 26.49 2.52
C MET A 1 -10.01 24.98 2.47
N ILE A 2 -11.15 24.39 2.08
CA ILE A 2 -11.26 22.93 1.95
C ILE A 2 -10.71 22.59 0.56
N ASN A 3 -9.50 22.05 0.50
CA ASN A 3 -8.92 21.54 -0.74
C ASN A 3 -9.28 20.05 -0.83
N GLY A 4 -10.43 19.74 -1.41
CA GLY A 4 -10.90 18.36 -1.54
C GLY A 4 -12.19 18.25 -2.34
N ASN A 5 -12.45 17.05 -2.84
CA ASN A 5 -13.69 16.72 -3.51
C ASN A 5 -14.79 16.60 -2.45
N LEU A 6 -15.65 17.61 -2.35
CA LEU A 6 -16.64 17.75 -1.28
C LEU A 6 -17.81 16.76 -1.44
N ASP A 7 -18.05 16.29 -2.65
CA ASP A 7 -19.12 15.35 -3.02
C ASP A 7 -18.66 13.87 -3.02
N GLY A 8 -17.34 13.62 -2.95
CA GLY A 8 -16.77 12.28 -3.07
C GLY A 8 -16.84 11.70 -4.48
N ASP A 9 -17.21 12.47 -5.51
CA ASP A 9 -17.31 11.99 -6.90
C ASP A 9 -15.97 12.11 -7.63
N TYR A 10 -15.16 11.05 -7.56
CA TYR A 10 -13.87 11.02 -8.23
C TYR A 10 -13.93 10.59 -9.70
N THR A 11 -15.12 10.47 -10.31
CA THR A 11 -15.28 9.90 -11.65
C THR A 11 -14.40 10.61 -12.69
N ARG A 12 -14.47 11.94 -12.77
CA ARG A 12 -13.65 12.70 -13.72
C ARG A 12 -12.15 12.58 -13.48
N ALA A 13 -11.75 12.52 -12.21
CA ALA A 13 -10.35 12.34 -11.86
C ALA A 13 -9.86 10.96 -12.34
N PHE A 14 -10.67 9.92 -12.13
CA PHE A 14 -10.37 8.59 -12.63
C PHE A 14 -10.39 8.50 -14.16
N ASP A 15 -11.30 9.17 -14.85
CA ASP A 15 -11.32 9.21 -16.32
C ASP A 15 -10.01 9.78 -16.87
N ALA A 16 -9.53 10.88 -16.27
CA ALA A 16 -8.25 11.48 -16.63
C ALA A 16 -7.07 10.53 -16.34
N VAL A 17 -7.06 9.86 -15.20
CA VAL A 17 -6.02 8.88 -14.83
C VAL A 17 -6.03 7.69 -15.78
N LEU A 18 -7.20 7.17 -16.15
CA LEU A 18 -7.31 6.04 -17.09
C LEU A 18 -6.88 6.43 -18.50
N PHE A 19 -7.22 7.64 -18.95
CA PHE A 19 -6.72 8.17 -20.21
C PHE A 19 -5.19 8.28 -20.20
N PHE A 20 -4.62 8.89 -19.15
CA PHE A 20 -3.17 9.00 -19.00
C PHE A 20 -2.49 7.63 -18.92
N ARG A 21 -3.06 6.68 -18.16
CA ARG A 21 -2.57 5.30 -18.07
C ARG A 21 -2.50 4.67 -19.46
N LYS A 22 -3.56 4.79 -20.25
CA LYS A 22 -3.62 4.23 -21.60
C LYS A 22 -2.50 4.78 -22.49
N GLU A 23 -2.30 6.10 -22.50
CA GLU A 23 -1.22 6.71 -23.28
C GLU A 23 0.18 6.19 -22.84
N CYS A 24 0.37 5.93 -21.55
CA CYS A 24 1.61 5.33 -21.03
C CYS A 24 1.75 3.83 -21.32
N VAL A 25 0.65 3.09 -21.45
CA VAL A 25 0.69 1.69 -21.91
C VAL A 25 1.22 1.63 -23.34
N ASP A 26 0.79 2.55 -24.20
CA ASP A 26 1.20 2.58 -25.62
C ASP A 26 2.60 3.19 -25.84
N SER A 27 3.16 3.86 -24.82
CA SER A 27 4.46 4.55 -24.89
C SER A 27 5.44 4.06 -23.82
N ASP A 28 5.70 4.89 -22.80
CA ASP A 28 6.58 4.57 -21.67
C ASP A 28 5.79 4.43 -20.36
N PRO A 29 5.74 3.22 -19.77
CA PRO A 29 5.03 2.97 -18.53
C PRO A 29 5.72 3.58 -17.29
N SER A 30 6.97 4.04 -17.41
CA SER A 30 7.76 4.55 -16.28
C SER A 30 7.14 5.81 -15.66
N TYR A 31 6.59 6.72 -16.48
CA TYR A 31 5.95 7.94 -16.02
C TYR A 31 4.74 7.65 -15.12
N TYR A 32 3.81 6.83 -15.63
CA TYR A 32 2.62 6.44 -14.91
C TYR A 32 2.95 5.65 -13.64
N ASN A 33 3.81 4.64 -13.76
CA ASN A 33 4.12 3.75 -12.64
C ASN A 33 4.88 4.47 -11.51
N ASN A 34 5.80 5.37 -11.83
CA ASN A 34 6.49 6.17 -10.82
C ASN A 34 5.53 7.15 -10.13
N TRP A 35 4.68 7.83 -10.92
CA TRP A 35 3.64 8.70 -10.36
C TRP A 35 2.69 7.93 -9.44
N LEU A 36 2.18 6.77 -9.88
CA LEU A 36 1.24 5.97 -9.10
C LEU A 36 1.85 5.48 -7.79
N LYS A 37 3.14 5.12 -7.79
CA LYS A 37 3.86 4.72 -6.59
C LYS A 37 3.82 5.84 -5.53
N THR A 38 4.28 7.03 -5.90
CA THR A 38 4.28 8.19 -4.99
C THR A 38 2.86 8.60 -4.60
N PHE A 39 1.90 8.48 -5.52
CA PHE A 39 0.51 8.79 -5.23
C PHE A 39 -0.09 7.83 -4.20
N LYS A 40 0.13 6.51 -4.33
CA LYS A 40 -0.30 5.51 -3.34
C LYS A 40 0.36 5.74 -1.98
N GLU A 41 1.65 6.06 -1.93
CA GLU A 41 2.35 6.43 -0.68
C GLU A 41 1.69 7.64 0.01
N LEU A 42 1.36 8.68 -0.75
CA LEU A 42 0.67 9.88 -0.24
C LEU A 42 -0.75 9.58 0.25
N LEU A 43 -1.50 8.73 -0.45
CA LEU A 43 -2.84 8.32 -0.05
C LEU A 43 -2.81 7.52 1.25
N THR A 44 -1.87 6.57 1.37
CA THR A 44 -1.67 5.79 2.60
C THR A 44 -1.28 6.70 3.77
N TYR A 45 -0.33 7.62 3.57
CA TYR A 45 0.05 8.60 4.61
C TYR A 45 -1.12 9.46 5.09
N ARG A 46 -2.09 9.76 4.21
CA ARG A 46 -3.31 10.53 4.53
C ARG A 46 -4.50 9.66 4.94
N CYS A 47 -4.30 8.37 5.17
CA CYS A 47 -5.34 7.38 5.50
C CYS A 47 -6.51 7.36 4.50
N LYS A 48 -6.23 7.58 3.20
CA LYS A 48 -7.21 7.55 2.09
C LYS A 48 -7.32 6.17 1.46
N HIS A 49 -7.59 5.16 2.29
CA HIS A 49 -7.68 3.76 1.86
C HIS A 49 -8.86 3.51 0.91
N ASP A 50 -9.91 4.31 1.01
CA ASP A 50 -11.04 4.34 0.08
C ASP A 50 -10.58 4.60 -1.36
N ILE A 51 -9.77 5.63 -1.57
CA ILE A 51 -9.25 5.98 -2.88
C ILE A 51 -8.28 4.90 -3.39
N VAL A 52 -7.48 4.30 -2.49
CA VAL A 52 -6.59 3.18 -2.85
C VAL A 52 -7.41 1.97 -3.33
N GLY A 53 -8.52 1.66 -2.67
CA GLY A 53 -9.46 0.62 -3.13
C GLY A 53 -10.03 0.93 -4.51
N MET A 54 -10.49 2.16 -4.74
CA MET A 54 -11.03 2.59 -6.04
C MET A 54 -10.02 2.49 -7.19
N ILE A 55 -8.72 2.72 -6.93
CA ILE A 55 -7.66 2.53 -7.93
C ILE A 55 -7.64 1.08 -8.44
N SER A 56 -7.79 0.13 -7.53
CA SER A 56 -7.84 -1.29 -7.89
C SER A 56 -9.14 -1.66 -8.60
N GLU A 57 -10.28 -1.22 -8.10
CA GLU A 57 -11.59 -1.51 -8.69
C GLU A 57 -11.74 -0.96 -10.11
N LYS A 58 -11.16 0.22 -10.38
CA LYS A 58 -11.24 0.89 -11.70
C LYS A 58 -10.13 0.47 -12.66
N ASN A 59 -9.32 -0.53 -12.32
CA ASN A 59 -8.19 -0.99 -13.14
C ASN A 59 -7.17 0.14 -13.46
N ALA A 60 -6.97 1.05 -12.50
CA ALA A 60 -5.97 2.13 -12.57
C ALA A 60 -4.64 1.71 -11.89
N ASN A 61 -4.40 0.41 -11.73
CA ASN A 61 -3.18 -0.11 -11.12
C ASN A 61 -1.95 0.05 -12.02
N PHE A 62 -0.78 -0.35 -11.50
CA PHE A 62 0.46 -0.34 -12.25
C PHE A 62 0.29 -0.99 -13.62
N ILE A 63 0.95 -0.42 -14.63
CA ILE A 63 1.05 -1.01 -15.95
C ILE A 63 2.03 -2.18 -15.82
N LEU A 64 1.58 -3.39 -16.12
CA LEU A 64 2.36 -4.61 -15.96
C LEU A 64 3.21 -4.92 -17.21
N LYS A 65 4.20 -5.81 -17.09
CA LYS A 65 4.96 -6.32 -18.23
C LYS A 65 4.08 -6.96 -19.29
N ALA A 66 2.99 -7.59 -18.88
CA ALA A 66 1.99 -8.16 -19.78
C ALA A 66 1.29 -7.11 -20.65
N GLU A 67 1.22 -5.85 -20.20
CA GLU A 67 0.63 -4.73 -20.95
C GLU A 67 1.69 -3.97 -21.75
N ASN A 68 2.89 -3.80 -21.20
CA ASN A 68 4.02 -3.17 -21.88
C ASN A 68 5.36 -3.77 -21.39
N ASN A 69 6.16 -4.29 -22.33
CA ASN A 69 7.42 -4.98 -22.05
C ASN A 69 8.50 -4.11 -21.36
N LEU A 70 8.39 -2.77 -21.42
CA LEU A 70 9.28 -1.84 -20.73
C LEU A 70 8.94 -1.69 -19.24
N SER A 71 7.79 -2.23 -18.80
CA SER A 71 7.42 -2.22 -17.40
C SER A 71 8.36 -3.07 -16.54
N LYS A 72 8.48 -2.69 -15.27
CA LYS A 72 9.22 -3.44 -14.25
C LYS A 72 8.31 -4.28 -13.34
N TYR A 73 6.99 -4.20 -13.55
CA TYR A 73 6.00 -4.80 -12.67
C TYR A 73 5.46 -6.10 -13.28
N ASP A 74 5.64 -7.22 -12.57
CA ASP A 74 5.14 -8.53 -13.00
C ASP A 74 3.71 -8.81 -12.50
N THR A 75 3.35 -8.26 -11.34
CA THR A 75 2.02 -8.38 -10.73
C THR A 75 1.52 -7.03 -10.23
N ALA A 76 0.20 -6.87 -10.09
CA ALA A 76 -0.42 -5.63 -9.63
C ALA A 76 0.00 -5.26 -8.18
N ASP A 77 0.37 -6.27 -7.39
CA ASP A 77 0.73 -6.15 -5.98
C ASP A 77 2.25 -6.14 -5.73
N SER A 78 3.09 -6.15 -6.78
CA SER A 78 4.55 -6.29 -6.63
C SER A 78 5.24 -5.11 -5.91
N HIS A 79 4.50 -4.13 -5.43
CA HIS A 79 4.97 -3.04 -4.55
C HIS A 79 4.66 -3.28 -3.07
N GLN A 80 3.84 -4.27 -2.72
CA GLN A 80 3.43 -4.53 -1.33
C GLN A 80 4.42 -5.43 -0.56
N ASP A 81 5.32 -6.13 -1.24
CA ASP A 81 6.18 -7.15 -0.63
C ASP A 81 7.41 -6.65 0.16
N SER A 82 7.56 -5.35 0.42
CA SER A 82 8.70 -4.82 1.20
C SER A 82 8.36 -4.13 2.51
N GLN A 83 7.17 -4.37 3.07
CA GLN A 83 6.77 -3.75 4.35
C GLN A 83 6.25 -4.75 5.39
N LEU A 84 6.33 -6.07 5.19
CA LEU A 84 5.70 -7.04 6.11
C LEU A 84 6.60 -7.69 7.16
N TYR A 85 7.90 -7.41 7.22
CA TYR A 85 8.76 -7.93 8.30
C TYR A 85 9.92 -6.99 8.69
N GLU A 86 9.62 -5.77 9.15
CA GLU A 86 10.47 -5.18 10.19
C GLU A 86 9.98 -5.72 11.53
N ASN A 87 10.29 -6.98 11.82
CA ASN A 87 10.20 -7.48 13.18
C ASN A 87 11.24 -6.70 13.99
N ASP A 88 10.77 -5.79 14.84
CA ASP A 88 11.52 -5.22 15.96
C ASP A 88 12.01 -6.39 16.85
N THR A 89 13.16 -6.97 16.51
CA THR A 89 13.94 -7.77 17.44
C THR A 89 14.50 -6.82 18.49
N LEU A 90 13.73 -6.58 19.55
CA LEU A 90 14.25 -5.99 20.77
C LEU A 90 15.38 -6.90 21.31
N PRO A 91 16.57 -6.35 21.59
CA PRO A 91 17.71 -7.12 22.07
C PRO A 91 17.51 -7.53 23.54
N ASN A 92 17.96 -8.75 23.85
CA ASN A 92 18.11 -9.38 25.16
C ASN A 92 18.06 -8.43 26.38
N SER A 93 17.07 -8.65 27.24
CA SER A 93 17.12 -8.26 28.67
C SER A 93 16.83 -9.51 29.49
N ILE A 94 17.90 -10.19 29.93
CA ILE A 94 17.80 -11.21 30.97
C ILE A 94 17.56 -10.46 32.29
N GLU A 95 16.35 -10.55 32.84
CA GLU A 95 16.12 -10.39 34.27
C GLU A 95 15.37 -11.63 34.76
N LEU A 96 16.13 -12.66 35.11
CA LEU A 96 15.66 -13.80 35.88
C LEU A 96 15.44 -13.33 37.33
N THR A 97 14.31 -12.69 37.60
CA THR A 97 13.90 -12.40 38.98
C THR A 97 13.10 -13.58 39.51
N LEU A 98 13.77 -14.49 40.21
CA LEU A 98 13.15 -15.54 41.03
C LEU A 98 12.15 -14.90 41.99
N LYS A 99 10.85 -15.16 41.79
CA LYS A 99 9.81 -14.92 42.80
C LYS A 99 9.13 -16.25 43.11
N THR A 100 9.64 -16.83 44.19
CA THR A 100 9.01 -17.67 45.20
C THR A 100 7.71 -18.38 44.83
N GLU A 101 7.81 -19.71 44.84
CA GLU A 101 6.75 -20.69 45.05
C GLU A 101 5.84 -20.24 46.20
N ASP A 102 4.57 -19.98 45.91
CA ASP A 102 3.45 -20.01 46.87
C ASP A 102 2.15 -19.83 46.07
N ASP A 103 1.57 -20.95 45.61
CA ASP A 103 0.12 -21.18 45.39
C ASP A 103 -0.11 -22.37 44.45
N LEU A 104 0.32 -23.58 44.85
CA LEU A 104 -0.06 -24.80 44.13
C LEU A 104 -0.58 -25.93 45.03
N PHE A 105 -0.95 -25.62 46.28
CA PHE A 105 -1.62 -26.55 47.19
C PHE A 105 -2.54 -25.81 48.18
N ALA A 106 -3.68 -25.32 47.70
CA ALA A 106 -4.84 -25.01 48.53
C ALA A 106 -6.11 -25.13 47.68
N ASP A 107 -6.63 -26.35 47.56
CA ASP A 107 -8.03 -26.63 47.89
C ASP A 107 -8.27 -28.15 47.86
N PHE A 108 -8.64 -28.66 49.04
CA PHE A 108 -9.32 -29.93 49.28
C PHE A 108 -10.83 -29.71 49.18
#